data_AF-A0A285M819-F1
#
_entry.id   AF-A0A285M819-F1
#
_cell.length_a   1.000
_cell.length_b   1.000
_cell.length_c   1.000
_cell.angle_alpha   90.00
_cell.angle_beta   90.00
_cell.angle_gamma   90.00
#
_symmetry.space_group_name_H-M   'P 1'
#
loop_
_entity.id
_entity.type
_entity.pdbx_description
1 polymer ?
#
loop_
_entity_poly.entity_id
_entity_poly.type
_entity_poly.pdbx_seq_one_letter_code
_entity_poly.pdbx_strand_id
1 'polypeptide(L)' 'MSHIAITSPFVGMTVLVIFVIAGKVFRDNWKLGGAHWKRNCWLSGLVAAACFGVLAFVPFLP' A
#
# COMPACT_ATOMS: atom_id res chain seq x y z
N MET A 1 -21.31 13.21 -10.90
CA MET A 1 -20.00 12.55 -10.89
C MET A 1 -19.76 12.06 -9.47
N SER A 2 -19.69 10.75 -9.24
CA SER A 2 -19.42 10.19 -7.91
C SER A 2 -18.00 10.52 -7.50
N HIS A 3 -17.83 11.37 -6.49
CA HIS A 3 -16.53 11.69 -5.92
C HIS A 3 -16.02 10.49 -5.13
N ILE A 4 -14.85 9.95 -5.49
CA ILE A 4 -14.18 8.92 -4.70
C ILE A 4 -13.60 9.62 -3.46
N ALA A 5 -14.03 9.22 -2.26
CA ALA A 5 -13.56 9.76 -0.99
C ALA A 5 -13.54 8.66 0.08
N ILE A 6 -12.63 8.78 1.04
CA ILE A 6 -12.58 7.93 2.23
C ILE A 6 -13.41 8.62 3.32
N THR A 7 -14.57 8.05 3.65
CA THR A 7 -15.49 8.57 4.67
C THR A 7 -15.39 7.84 6.01
N SER A 8 -14.74 6.68 6.04
CA SER A 8 -14.55 5.89 7.26
C SER A 8 -13.10 5.96 7.72
N PRO A 9 -12.83 6.44 8.96
CA PRO A 9 -11.49 6.46 9.53
C PRO A 9 -10.84 5.07 9.54
N PHE A 10 -11.63 4.01 9.75
CA PHE A 10 -11.14 2.63 9.73
C PHE A 10 -10.65 2.19 8.36
N VAL A 11 -11.27 2.67 7.28
CA VAL A 11 -10.80 2.40 5.91
C VAL A 11 -9.45 3.09 5.70
N GLY A 12 -9.32 4.35 6.10
CA GLY A 12 -8.06 5.10 6.04
C GLY A 12 -6.92 4.41 6.80
N MET A 13 -7.19 4.01 8.04
CA MET A 13 -6.24 3.26 8.87
C MET A 13 -5.85 1.92 8.23
N THR A 14 -6.81 1.20 7.66
CA THR A 14 -6.54 -0.08 6.99
C THR A 14 -5.61 0.11 5.80
N VAL A 15 -5.86 1.12 4.95
CA VAL A 15 -4.99 1.43 3.81
C VAL A 15 -3.57 1.79 4.27
N LEU A 16 -3.44 2.56 5.35
CA LEU A 16 -2.15 2.91 5.93
C LEU A 16 -1.39 1.69 6.46
N VAL A 17 -2.07 0.80 7.18
CA VAL A 17 -1.46 -0.44 7.70
C VAL A 17 -0.98 -1.33 6.56
N ILE A 18 -1.80 -1.50 5.52
CA ILE A 18 -1.42 -2.27 4.32
C ILE A 18 -0.19 -1.64 3.65
N PHE A 19 -0.16 -0.32 3.49
CA PHE A 19 0.99 0.40 2.92
C PHE A 19 2.29 0.10 3.68
N VAL A 20 2.26 0.18 5.02
CA VAL A 20 3.44 -0.05 5.86
C VAL A 20 3.90 -1.51 5.78
N ILE A 21 2.96 -2.47 5.85
CA ILE A 21 3.29 -3.90 5.75
C ILE A 21 3.86 -4.23 4.37
N ALA A 22 3.26 -3.72 3.29
CA ALA A 22 3.75 -3.93 1.93
C ALA A 22 5.18 -3.37 1.75
N GLY A 23 5.47 -2.19 2.28
CA GLY A 23 6.82 -1.61 2.27
C GLY A 23 7.83 -2.41 3.11
N LYS A 24 7.40 -3.00 4.24
CA LYS A 24 8.24 -3.95 5.00
C LYS A 24 8.54 -5.19 4.16
N VAL A 25 7.51 -5.83 3.61
CA VAL A 25 7.65 -7.04 2.78
C VAL A 25 8.54 -6.79 1.56
N PHE A 26 8.43 -5.63 0.91
CA PHE A 26 9.31 -5.23 -0.17
C PHE A 26 10.77 -5.24 0.26
N ARG A 27 11.08 -4.55 1.38
CA ARG A 27 12.45 -4.45 1.91
C ARG A 27 12.99 -5.82 2.33
N ASP A 28 12.15 -6.64 2.95
CA ASP A 28 12.54 -7.98 3.40
C ASP A 28 12.86 -8.88 2.20
N ASN A 29 12.02 -8.88 1.15
CA ASN A 29 12.31 -9.63 -0.08
C ASN A 29 13.58 -9.10 -0.78
N TRP A 30 13.77 -7.79 -0.82
CA TRP A 30 14.95 -7.18 -1.44
C TRP A 30 16.25 -7.57 -0.73
N LYS A 31 16.23 -7.62 0.61
CA LYS A 31 17.40 -7.95 1.43
C LYS A 31 17.69 -9.44 1.51
N LEU A 32 16.66 -10.27 1.68
CA LEU A 32 16.84 -11.72 1.89
C LEU A 32 17.20 -12.45 0.60
N GLY A 33 16.80 -11.92 -0.58
CA GLY A 33 17.22 -12.46 -1.87
C GLY A 33 16.81 -13.91 -2.13
N GLY A 34 15.79 -14.42 -1.44
CA GLY A 34 15.32 -15.82 -1.55
C GLY A 34 14.70 -16.18 -2.91
N ALA A 35 14.11 -17.37 -2.99
CA ALA A 35 13.46 -17.81 -4.22
C ALA A 35 12.39 -16.80 -4.69
N HIS A 36 12.50 -16.36 -5.95
CA HIS A 36 11.53 -15.47 -6.60
C HIS A 36 11.44 -14.06 -5.98
N TRP A 37 12.48 -13.63 -5.25
CA TRP A 37 12.50 -12.34 -4.55
C TRP A 37 12.14 -11.15 -5.44
N LYS A 38 12.59 -11.13 -6.70
CA LYS A 38 12.28 -10.04 -7.64
C LYS A 38 10.77 -9.91 -7.87
N ARG A 39 10.07 -11.02 -8.10
CA ARG A 39 8.61 -11.04 -8.30
C ARG A 39 7.90 -10.55 -7.05
N ASN A 40 8.30 -11.07 -5.88
CA ASN A 40 7.67 -10.70 -4.61
C ASN A 40 7.93 -9.24 -4.23
N CYS A 41 9.13 -8.70 -4.54
CA CYS A 41 9.42 -7.27 -4.46
C CYS A 41 8.48 -6.48 -5.36
N TRP A 42 8.35 -6.84 -6.63
CA TRP A 42 7.45 -6.10 -7.53
C TRP A 42 6.00 -6.12 -7.07
N LEU A 43 5.49 -7.27 -6.62
CA LEU A 43 4.12 -7.40 -6.11
C LEU A 43 3.89 -6.52 -4.86
N SER A 44 4.79 -6.61 -3.87
CA SER A 44 4.68 -5.81 -2.65
C SER A 44 4.89 -4.31 -2.91
N GLY A 45 5.80 -3.96 -3.84
CA GLY A 45 6.00 -2.59 -4.28
C GLY A 45 4.79 -2.00 -5.00
N LEU A 46 4.13 -2.77 -5.87
CA LEU A 46 2.91 -2.35 -6.56
C LEU A 46 1.76 -2.12 -5.56
N VAL A 47 1.59 -3.00 -4.57
CA VAL A 47 0.61 -2.81 -3.49
C VAL A 47 0.91 -1.54 -2.70
N ALA A 48 2.19 -1.32 -2.32
CA ALA A 48 2.58 -0.12 -1.59
C ALA A 48 2.32 1.16 -2.41
N ALA A 49 2.65 1.15 -3.70
CA ALA A 49 2.41 2.29 -4.59
C ALA A 49 0.91 2.59 -4.74
N ALA A 50 0.07 1.55 -4.87
CA ALA A 50 -1.38 1.71 -4.93
C ALA A 50 -1.94 2.32 -3.63
N CYS A 51 -1.54 1.80 -2.47
CA CYS A 51 -1.97 2.36 -1.18
C CYS A 51 -1.49 3.80 -1.01
N PHE A 52 -0.23 4.11 -1.38
CA PHE A 52 0.27 5.48 -1.33
C PHE A 52 -0.51 6.41 -2.26
N GLY A 53 -0.83 5.97 -3.48
CA GLY A 53 -1.67 6.74 -4.41
C GLY A 53 -3.06 7.02 -3.84
N VAL A 54 -3.69 6.03 -3.19
CA VAL A 54 -4.96 6.23 -2.49
C VAL A 54 -4.80 7.28 -1.38
N LEU A 55 -3.79 7.15 -0.51
CA LEU A 55 -3.57 8.09 0.59
C LEU A 55 -3.21 9.50 0.12
N ALA A 56 -2.51 9.64 -1.01
CA ALA A 56 -2.03 10.91 -1.52
C ALA A 56 -3.09 11.68 -2.33
N PHE A 57 -3.97 10.98 -3.04
CA PHE A 57 -4.88 11.59 -4.01
C PHE A 57 -6.37 11.43 -3.69
N VAL A 58 -6.75 10.52 -2.77
CA VAL A 58 -8.15 10.36 -2.36
C VAL A 58 -8.42 11.22 -1.13
N PRO A 59 -9.39 12.15 -1.19
CA PRO A 59 -9.72 13.00 -0.04
C PRO A 59 -10.33 12.21 1.10
N PHE A 60 -9.95 12.58 2.33
CA PHE A 60 -10.55 12.12 3.57
C PHE A 60 -11.66 13.08 3.97
N LEU A 61 -12.86 12.56 4.12
CA LEU A 61 -14.03 13.32 4.57
C LEU A 61 -14.52 12.76 5.91
N PRO A 62 -14.98 13.63 6.82
CA PRO A 62 -15.53 13.23 8.11
C PRO A 62 -16.88 12.51 7.98
#